data_AF-A0A9P4LAH0-F1
#
_entry.id   AF-A0A9P4LAH0-F1
#
_cell.length_a   1.000
_cell.length_b   1.000
_cell.length_c   1.000
_cell.angle_alpha   90.00
_cell.angle_beta   90.00
_cell.angle_gamma   90.00
#
_symmetry.space_group_name_H-M   'P 1'
#
loop_
_entity.id
_entity.type
_entity.pdbx_description
1 polymer ?
#
loop_
_entity_poly.entity_id
_entity_poly.type
_entity_poly.pdbx_seq_one_letter_code
_entity_poly.pdbx_strand_id
1 'polypeptide(L)'
;MAVQCGALTENIALLALCDTTLEPMIEDHPPPEKSPEIDSYKLSFQHEQQVTEAFAVLLANTDDPNKVGAICLEEQPDGLLIRTAVNSGDQKDRKASFERIARALESCTAGPSAQRDEETFFGEIIAACQSRLLGRLRSSNAKPARKAGKQAILTKLCDGVRLLDGFPTRPPQLALVKNHISLLEDAFTRLESLSYVDAHSEPGRQILKSILLSIEQMLASTDIKTLLGLIPKNIPAWSGIASQSLARSLKSLAQYQDAAHYLLRRACRDPTFRHLRIADV
;
A
#
# COMPACT_ATOMS: atom_id res chain seq x y z
N MET A 1 29.15 -8.91 -33.56
CA MET A 1 28.31 -7.93 -32.85
C MET A 1 27.95 -8.54 -31.50
N ALA A 2 28.65 -8.16 -30.43
CA ALA A 2 28.44 -8.71 -29.10
C ALA A 2 27.19 -8.07 -28.47
N VAL A 3 26.22 -8.90 -28.10
CA VAL A 3 25.04 -8.49 -27.35
C VAL A 3 25.49 -8.23 -25.93
N GLN A 4 25.41 -6.97 -25.50
CA GLN A 4 25.68 -6.55 -24.14
C GLN A 4 24.51 -7.05 -23.27
N CYS A 5 24.61 -8.29 -22.78
CA CYS A 5 23.71 -8.79 -21.74
C CYS A 5 23.85 -7.86 -20.54
N GLY A 6 22.77 -7.16 -20.20
CA GLY A 6 22.79 -6.19 -19.10
C GLY A 6 23.13 -6.88 -17.78
N ALA A 7 23.72 -6.12 -16.84
CA ALA A 7 24.13 -6.57 -15.51
C ALA A 7 23.05 -7.36 -14.75
N LEU A 8 21.76 -7.21 -15.10
CA LEU A 8 20.67 -7.99 -14.54
C LEU A 8 20.71 -9.46 -14.95
N THR A 9 20.96 -9.74 -16.24
CA THR A 9 21.06 -11.12 -16.77
C THR A 9 22.30 -11.80 -16.23
N GLU A 10 23.39 -11.04 -16.07
CA GLU A 10 24.65 -11.51 -15.50
C GLU A 10 24.51 -11.82 -14.01
N ASN A 11 23.80 -10.97 -13.24
CA ASN A 11 23.49 -11.23 -11.84
C ASN A 11 22.54 -12.42 -11.66
N ILE A 12 21.55 -12.61 -12.54
CA ILE A 12 20.66 -13.79 -12.51
C ILE A 12 21.45 -15.06 -12.86
N ALA A 13 22.35 -15.01 -13.82
CA ALA A 13 23.23 -16.12 -14.16
C ALA A 13 24.24 -16.43 -13.04
N LEU A 14 24.80 -15.40 -12.38
CA LEU A 14 25.67 -15.57 -11.22
C LEU A 14 24.90 -16.17 -10.03
N LEU A 15 23.67 -15.73 -9.77
CA LEU A 15 22.82 -16.34 -8.75
C LEU A 15 22.46 -17.80 -9.08
N ALA A 16 22.35 -18.16 -10.35
CA ALA A 16 22.13 -19.54 -10.78
C ALA A 16 23.41 -20.41 -10.76
N LEU A 17 24.59 -19.78 -10.86
CA LEU A 17 25.91 -20.44 -10.78
C LEU A 17 26.40 -20.59 -9.33
N CYS A 18 25.99 -19.69 -8.45
CA CYS A 18 26.06 -19.87 -7.02
C CYS A 18 24.98 -20.90 -6.65
N ASP A 19 25.33 -22.18 -6.73
CA ASP A 19 24.58 -23.36 -6.25
C ASP A 19 24.23 -23.30 -4.73
N THR A 20 24.23 -22.12 -4.13
CA THR A 20 23.44 -21.77 -2.96
C THR A 20 21.98 -21.66 -3.36
N THR A 21 21.38 -22.79 -3.75
CA THR A 21 20.23 -23.22 -2.95
C THR A 21 20.73 -23.16 -1.52
N LEU A 22 20.43 -22.06 -0.82
CA LEU A 22 20.14 -22.20 0.58
C LEU A 22 19.02 -23.22 0.56
N GLU A 23 19.37 -24.50 0.70
CA GLU A 23 18.42 -25.47 1.18
C GLU A 23 17.76 -24.75 2.36
N PRO A 24 16.42 -24.63 2.38
CA PRO A 24 15.80 -24.21 3.63
C PRO A 24 16.50 -25.02 4.71
N MET A 25 17.00 -24.36 5.75
CA MET A 25 17.53 -25.07 6.91
C MET A 25 16.34 -25.86 7.46
N ILE A 26 16.12 -27.04 6.89
CA ILE A 26 15.33 -28.10 7.45
C ILE A 26 16.28 -28.56 8.53
N GLU A 27 16.16 -27.99 9.71
CA GLU A 27 16.55 -28.76 10.88
C GLU A 27 15.80 -30.10 10.70
N ASP A 28 16.53 -31.19 10.47
CA ASP A 28 16.02 -32.57 10.33
C ASP A 28 15.32 -33.08 11.61
N HIS A 29 15.19 -32.19 12.58
CA HIS A 29 14.22 -32.28 13.63
C HIS A 29 13.19 -31.20 13.32
N PRO A 30 11.99 -31.55 12.78
CA PRO A 30 10.85 -30.72 13.12
C PRO A 30 10.98 -30.46 14.63
N PRO A 31 10.91 -29.20 15.11
CA PRO A 31 10.83 -28.97 16.54
C PRO A 31 9.77 -29.95 17.03
N PRO A 32 10.07 -30.75 18.08
CA PRO A 32 9.22 -31.87 18.46
C PRO A 32 7.80 -31.35 18.38
N GLU A 33 6.92 -32.07 17.66
CA GLU A 33 5.48 -31.83 17.64
C GLU A 33 5.01 -31.93 19.11
N LYS A 34 5.32 -30.92 19.92
CA LYS A 34 4.36 -30.32 20.78
C LYS A 34 3.32 -29.88 19.78
N SER A 35 2.39 -30.77 19.45
CA SER A 35 1.04 -30.34 19.16
C SER A 35 0.72 -29.35 20.27
N PRO A 36 0.81 -28.02 20.03
CA PRO A 36 0.13 -27.12 20.93
C PRO A 36 -1.31 -27.56 20.78
N GLU A 37 -2.03 -27.73 21.89
CA GLU A 37 -3.46 -27.98 21.84
C GLU A 37 -4.05 -27.07 20.75
N ILE A 38 -4.52 -27.66 19.64
CA ILE A 38 -5.03 -26.91 18.47
C ILE A 38 -6.19 -26.01 18.92
N ASP A 39 -6.76 -26.30 20.09
CA ASP A 39 -7.77 -25.53 20.81
C ASP A 39 -7.28 -24.25 21.52
N SER A 40 -5.98 -23.94 21.50
CA SER A 40 -5.41 -22.76 22.20
C SER A 40 -5.18 -21.52 21.31
N TYR A 41 -5.16 -21.68 19.99
CA TYR A 41 -5.03 -20.55 19.06
C TYR A 41 -6.39 -19.86 18.86
N LYS A 42 -6.44 -18.54 19.08
CA LYS A 42 -7.67 -17.75 18.89
C LYS A 42 -7.82 -17.33 17.43
N LEU A 43 -6.72 -17.24 16.68
CA LEU A 43 -6.73 -16.92 15.26
C LEU A 43 -6.65 -18.18 14.39
N SER A 44 -7.59 -18.33 13.46
CA SER A 44 -7.43 -19.30 12.37
C SER A 44 -6.32 -18.83 11.41
N PHE A 45 -5.59 -19.76 10.79
CA PHE A 45 -4.56 -19.47 9.79
C PHE A 45 -4.99 -18.46 8.70
N GLN A 46 -6.21 -18.56 8.19
CA GLN A 46 -6.73 -17.61 7.19
C GLN A 46 -6.77 -16.16 7.72
N HIS A 47 -7.15 -15.99 8.98
CA HIS A 47 -7.16 -14.67 9.62
C HIS A 47 -5.74 -14.17 9.86
N GLU A 48 -4.82 -15.04 10.30
CA GLU A 48 -3.40 -14.68 10.46
C GLU A 48 -2.82 -14.20 9.13
N GLN A 49 -3.08 -14.91 8.04
CA GLN A 49 -2.66 -14.54 6.70
C GLN A 49 -3.20 -13.15 6.32
N GLN A 50 -4.51 -12.92 6.46
CA GLN A 50 -5.12 -11.63 6.10
C GLN A 50 -4.62 -10.46 6.96
N VAL A 51 -4.38 -10.69 8.25
CA VAL A 51 -3.80 -9.69 9.16
C VAL A 51 -2.36 -9.38 8.76
N THR A 52 -1.58 -10.43 8.46
CA THR A 52 -0.20 -10.30 7.99
C THR A 52 -0.14 -9.54 6.66
N GLU A 53 -1.02 -9.84 5.71
CA GLU A 53 -1.13 -9.14 4.42
C GLU A 53 -1.50 -7.66 4.61
N ALA A 54 -2.47 -7.37 5.49
CA ALA A 54 -2.87 -6.01 5.81
C ALA A 54 -1.69 -5.23 6.40
N PHE A 55 -1.01 -5.77 7.41
CA PHE A 55 0.19 -5.13 7.95
C PHE A 55 1.32 -5.05 6.93
N ALA A 56 1.51 -6.03 6.04
CA ALA A 56 2.52 -5.98 4.98
C ALA A 56 2.29 -4.81 4.02
N VAL A 57 1.03 -4.53 3.67
CA VAL A 57 0.64 -3.35 2.87
C VAL A 57 1.05 -2.05 3.57
N LEU A 58 0.76 -1.93 4.86
CA LEU A 58 1.10 -0.76 5.68
C LEU A 58 2.62 -0.66 5.93
N LEU A 59 3.30 -1.81 6.02
CA LEU A 59 4.73 -1.91 6.31
C LEU A 59 5.60 -1.51 5.16
N ALA A 60 5.16 -1.77 3.95
CA ALA A 60 5.90 -1.37 2.78
C ALA A 60 5.81 0.17 2.68
N ASN A 61 6.71 0.85 3.39
CA ASN A 61 6.78 2.31 3.50
C ASN A 61 7.80 2.92 2.51
N THR A 62 8.46 2.08 1.73
CA THR A 62 9.45 2.46 0.72
C THR A 62 9.25 1.66 -0.56
N ASP A 63 9.62 2.27 -1.69
CA ASP A 63 9.71 1.63 -3.01
C ASP A 63 11.18 1.28 -3.36
N ASP A 64 12.11 1.45 -2.42
CA ASP A 64 13.53 1.13 -2.59
C ASP A 64 13.73 -0.40 -2.56
N PRO A 65 14.22 -1.04 -3.66
CA PRO A 65 14.46 -2.48 -3.70
C PRO A 65 15.56 -2.94 -2.73
N ASN A 66 16.38 -2.02 -2.23
CA ASN A 66 17.38 -2.34 -1.21
C ASN A 66 16.78 -2.33 0.20
N LYS A 67 15.54 -1.90 0.38
CA LYS A 67 14.87 -1.78 1.70
C LYS A 67 13.54 -2.54 1.73
N VAL A 68 13.54 -3.74 1.17
CA VAL A 68 12.41 -4.67 1.22
C VAL A 68 12.26 -5.14 2.66
N GLY A 69 11.06 -4.95 3.21
CA GLY A 69 10.76 -5.47 4.54
C GLY A 69 9.93 -6.74 4.50
N ALA A 70 10.15 -7.58 5.51
CA ALA A 70 9.36 -8.77 5.80
C ALA A 70 8.60 -8.56 7.12
N ILE A 71 7.49 -9.28 7.26
CA ILE A 71 6.67 -9.33 8.47
C ILE A 71 6.36 -10.77 8.84
N CYS A 72 6.38 -11.06 10.13
CA CYS A 72 5.81 -12.24 10.72
C CYS A 72 4.78 -11.84 11.79
N LEU A 73 3.70 -12.59 11.90
CA LEU A 73 2.70 -12.46 12.95
C LEU A 73 2.77 -13.70 13.85
N GLU A 74 2.92 -13.49 15.15
CA GLU A 74 2.95 -14.54 16.16
C GLU A 74 1.83 -14.29 17.16
N GLU A 75 0.91 -15.25 17.31
CA GLU A 75 -0.06 -15.22 18.39
C GLU A 75 0.64 -15.49 19.74
N GLN A 76 0.35 -14.65 20.72
CA GLN A 76 0.84 -14.76 22.10
C GLN A 76 -0.36 -14.92 23.04
N PRO A 77 -0.19 -15.51 24.24
CA PRO A 77 -1.28 -15.69 25.19
C PRO A 77 -2.07 -14.40 25.47
N ASP A 78 -1.34 -13.28 25.52
CA ASP A 78 -1.85 -11.95 25.86
C ASP A 78 -2.13 -11.03 24.66
N GLY A 79 -1.83 -11.44 23.42
CA GLY A 79 -2.02 -10.59 22.24
C GLY A 79 -1.29 -11.04 20.98
N LEU A 80 -0.84 -10.09 20.15
CA LEU A 80 -0.12 -10.37 18.90
C LEU A 80 1.27 -9.76 18.94
N LEU A 81 2.27 -10.54 18.54
CA LEU A 81 3.63 -10.09 18.30
C LEU A 81 3.86 -9.98 16.79
N ILE A 82 4.16 -8.77 16.33
CA ILE A 82 4.49 -8.49 14.95
C ILE A 82 6.01 -8.34 14.87
N ARG A 83 6.66 -9.26 14.15
CA ARG A 83 8.08 -9.16 13.87
C ARG A 83 8.31 -8.51 12.52
N THR A 84 9.26 -7.59 12.44
CA THR A 84 9.64 -6.92 11.20
C THR A 84 11.12 -7.12 10.93
N ALA A 85 11.47 -7.36 9.67
CA ALA A 85 12.85 -7.40 9.21
C ALA A 85 13.00 -6.55 7.96
N VAL A 86 14.22 -6.06 7.68
CA VAL A 86 14.56 -5.43 6.40
C VAL A 86 15.85 -6.01 5.86
N ASN A 87 15.95 -6.15 4.55
CA ASN A 87 17.17 -6.67 3.92
C ASN A 87 18.37 -5.72 4.03
N SER A 88 18.14 -4.40 4.15
CA SER A 88 19.22 -3.47 4.46
C SER A 88 18.74 -2.17 5.11
N GLY A 89 19.66 -1.49 5.80
CA GLY A 89 19.44 -0.19 6.44
C GLY A 89 18.96 -0.28 7.88
N ASP A 90 18.88 0.87 8.53
CA ASP A 90 18.37 1.00 9.90
C ASP A 90 16.84 0.78 9.94
N GLN A 91 16.39 0.02 10.95
CA GLN A 91 14.98 -0.28 11.20
C GLN A 91 14.34 0.64 12.24
N LYS A 92 15.11 1.49 12.94
CA LYS A 92 14.59 2.31 14.06
C LYS A 92 13.38 3.18 13.66
N ASP A 93 13.48 3.93 12.58
CA ASP A 93 12.39 4.81 12.11
C ASP A 93 11.16 4.00 11.69
N ARG A 94 11.38 2.82 11.10
CA ARG A 94 10.32 1.91 10.70
C ARG A 94 9.62 1.34 11.91
N LYS A 95 10.37 0.79 12.87
CA LYS A 95 9.85 0.26 14.14
C LYS A 95 9.07 1.33 14.90
N ALA A 96 9.62 2.53 15.05
CA ALA A 96 8.94 3.64 15.71
C ALA A 96 7.62 4.03 15.02
N SER A 97 7.58 4.01 13.68
CA SER A 97 6.35 4.26 12.93
C SER A 97 5.32 3.14 13.13
N PHE A 98 5.79 1.90 13.23
CA PHE A 98 4.95 0.74 13.50
C PHE A 98 4.38 0.74 14.91
N GLU A 99 5.17 1.10 15.90
CA GLU A 99 4.72 1.28 17.27
C GLU A 99 3.67 2.40 17.39
N ARG A 100 3.73 3.45 16.55
CA ARG A 100 2.67 4.48 16.49
C ARG A 100 1.38 3.92 15.89
N ILE A 101 1.47 3.18 14.78
CA ILE A 101 0.31 2.54 14.15
C ILE A 101 -0.34 1.53 15.11
N ALA A 102 0.46 0.68 15.78
CA ALA A 102 -0.02 -0.30 16.74
C ALA A 102 -0.75 0.36 17.92
N ARG A 103 -0.14 1.39 18.53
CA ARG A 103 -0.78 2.14 19.63
C ARG A 103 -2.06 2.85 19.20
N ALA A 104 -2.09 3.40 17.98
CA ALA A 104 -3.31 4.02 17.45
C ALA A 104 -4.41 2.96 17.24
N LEU A 105 -4.06 1.77 16.76
CA LEU A 105 -5.00 0.66 16.62
C LEU A 105 -5.53 0.16 17.98
N GLU A 106 -4.66 0.00 18.97
CA GLU A 106 -5.05 -0.35 20.35
C GLU A 106 -6.02 0.68 20.94
N SER A 107 -5.74 1.97 20.73
CA SER A 107 -6.58 3.07 21.23
C SER A 107 -7.99 3.01 20.66
N CYS A 108 -8.15 2.58 19.40
CA CYS A 108 -9.47 2.36 18.77
C CYS A 108 -10.29 1.25 19.46
N THR A 109 -9.62 0.32 20.15
CA THR A 109 -10.28 -0.80 20.82
C THR A 109 -10.64 -0.52 22.28
N ALA A 110 -10.12 0.57 22.86
CA ALA A 110 -10.09 0.78 24.30
C ALA A 110 -11.10 1.83 24.84
N GLY A 111 -11.86 2.55 23.99
CA GLY A 111 -12.67 3.68 24.49
C GLY A 111 -13.93 4.07 23.68
N PRO A 112 -14.76 4.98 24.25
CA PRO A 112 -16.01 5.47 23.64
C PRO A 112 -15.79 6.50 22.51
N SER A 113 -14.54 6.87 22.19
CA SER A 113 -14.14 7.86 21.19
C SER A 113 -13.76 7.27 19.82
N ALA A 114 -14.29 6.09 19.49
CA ALA A 114 -13.90 5.27 18.34
C ALA A 114 -13.67 6.06 17.03
N GLN A 115 -14.54 7.01 16.68
CA GLN A 115 -14.42 7.76 15.42
C GLN A 115 -13.19 8.68 15.34
N ARG A 116 -12.80 9.33 16.45
CA ARG A 116 -11.58 10.17 16.51
C ARG A 116 -10.32 9.30 16.49
N ASP A 117 -10.44 8.12 17.08
CA ASP A 117 -9.34 7.16 17.17
C ASP A 117 -9.09 6.50 15.79
N GLU A 118 -10.14 6.18 15.03
CA GLU A 118 -10.06 5.71 13.64
C GLU A 118 -9.36 6.71 12.72
N GLU A 119 -9.72 8.00 12.85
CA GLU A 119 -9.10 9.08 12.08
C GLU A 119 -7.60 9.21 12.37
N THR A 120 -7.22 9.05 13.63
CA THR A 120 -5.84 9.10 14.11
C THR A 120 -5.06 7.88 13.62
N PHE A 121 -5.64 6.68 13.69
CA PHE A 121 -5.06 5.45 13.15
C PHE A 121 -4.76 5.56 11.66
N PHE A 122 -5.71 6.05 10.86
CA PHE A 122 -5.47 6.26 9.44
C PHE A 122 -4.43 7.37 9.18
N GLY A 123 -4.40 8.41 10.01
CA GLY A 123 -3.38 9.45 9.97
C GLY A 123 -1.96 8.89 10.17
N GLU A 124 -1.75 8.01 11.15
CA GLU A 124 -0.46 7.36 11.38
C GLU A 124 -0.03 6.45 10.23
N ILE A 125 -0.97 5.74 9.59
CA ILE A 125 -0.70 4.97 8.37
C ILE A 125 -0.17 5.87 7.26
N ILE A 126 -0.84 7.00 7.01
CA ILE A 126 -0.43 7.94 5.97
C ILE A 126 0.93 8.54 6.30
N ALA A 127 1.16 8.91 7.56
CA ALA A 127 2.45 9.41 8.02
C ALA A 127 3.58 8.41 7.76
N ALA A 128 3.36 7.14 8.09
CA ALA A 128 4.36 6.09 7.85
C ALA A 128 4.60 5.84 6.36
N CYS A 129 3.58 6.00 5.51
CA CYS A 129 3.63 5.66 4.09
C CYS A 129 3.84 6.87 3.16
N GLN A 130 3.98 8.09 3.70
CA GLN A 130 3.92 9.34 2.94
C GLN A 130 4.87 9.38 1.74
N SER A 131 6.16 9.07 1.96
CA SER A 131 7.16 9.03 0.88
C SER A 131 6.78 8.04 -0.23
N ARG A 132 6.24 6.88 0.13
CA ARG A 132 5.80 5.86 -0.83
C ARG A 132 4.52 6.26 -1.55
N LEU A 133 3.57 6.87 -0.86
CA LEU A 133 2.33 7.37 -1.46
C LEU A 133 2.63 8.42 -2.52
N LEU A 134 3.52 9.38 -2.22
CA LEU A 134 4.02 10.36 -3.19
C LEU A 134 4.66 9.68 -4.40
N GLY A 135 5.54 8.70 -4.17
CA GLY A 135 6.20 7.93 -5.23
C GLY A 135 5.24 7.06 -6.06
N ARG A 136 4.15 6.56 -5.46
CA ARG A 136 3.09 5.81 -6.14
C ARG A 136 2.24 6.73 -7.00
N LEU A 137 1.83 7.89 -6.49
CA LEU A 137 1.14 8.94 -7.25
C LEU A 137 2.00 9.51 -8.37
N ARG A 138 3.34 9.36 -8.25
CA ARG A 138 4.36 9.98 -9.11
C ARG A 138 4.29 11.51 -9.03
N SER A 139 4.09 11.98 -7.81
CA SER A 139 4.12 13.40 -7.48
C SER A 139 5.50 13.99 -7.78
N SER A 140 5.57 15.27 -8.16
CA SER A 140 6.85 15.99 -8.27
C SER A 140 7.57 16.09 -6.92
N ASN A 141 6.82 16.01 -5.82
CA ASN A 141 7.35 15.99 -4.46
C ASN A 141 7.89 14.62 -4.04
N ALA A 142 7.82 13.59 -4.88
CA ALA A 142 8.47 12.32 -4.58
C ALA A 142 9.99 12.45 -4.70
N LYS A 143 10.74 11.69 -3.87
CA LYS A 143 12.18 11.57 -4.04
C LYS A 143 12.51 11.14 -5.49
N PRO A 144 13.53 11.71 -6.14
CA PRO A 144 13.91 11.35 -7.48
C PRO A 144 14.22 9.85 -7.55
N ALA A 145 13.31 9.10 -8.16
CA ALA A 145 13.36 7.65 -8.26
C ALA A 145 13.45 7.24 -9.74
N ARG A 146 13.64 5.95 -10.00
CA ARG A 146 13.56 5.32 -11.34
C ARG A 146 12.28 5.65 -12.15
N LYS A 147 11.28 6.29 -11.53
CA LYS A 147 10.02 6.71 -12.14
C LYS A 147 10.04 8.16 -12.65
N ALA A 148 11.17 8.87 -12.55
CA ALA A 148 11.33 10.20 -13.12
C ALA A 148 10.93 10.22 -14.61
N GLY A 149 10.15 11.22 -15.02
CA GLY A 149 9.64 11.36 -16.39
C GLY A 149 8.36 10.58 -16.71
N LYS A 150 7.80 9.80 -15.78
CA LYS A 150 6.48 9.19 -15.96
C LYS A 150 5.37 10.17 -15.56
N GLN A 151 4.32 10.25 -16.38
CA GLN A 151 3.14 11.05 -16.07
C GLN A 151 2.50 10.61 -14.74
N ALA A 152 2.06 11.61 -13.95
CA ALA A 152 1.32 11.40 -12.72
C ALA A 152 0.05 10.58 -12.96
N ILE A 153 -0.28 9.73 -11.99
CA ILE A 153 -1.43 8.81 -12.09
C ILE A 153 -2.73 9.59 -12.27
N LEU A 154 -2.90 10.67 -11.49
CA LEU A 154 -4.13 11.44 -11.48
C LEU A 154 -4.27 12.30 -12.74
N THR A 155 -3.18 12.90 -13.25
CA THR A 155 -3.20 13.57 -14.56
C THR A 155 -3.61 12.59 -15.66
N LYS A 156 -3.05 11.38 -15.67
CA LYS A 156 -3.42 10.35 -16.64
C LYS A 156 -4.89 9.95 -16.55
N LEU A 157 -5.45 9.85 -15.34
CA LEU A 157 -6.87 9.58 -15.12
C LEU A 157 -7.74 10.71 -15.67
N CYS A 158 -7.40 11.98 -15.36
CA CYS A 158 -8.12 13.14 -15.86
C CYS A 158 -8.11 13.19 -17.39
N ASP A 159 -6.96 12.94 -18.02
CA ASP A 159 -6.84 12.90 -19.49
C ASP A 159 -7.74 11.82 -20.10
N GLY A 160 -7.75 10.61 -19.52
CA GLY A 160 -8.62 9.54 -19.97
C GLY A 160 -10.11 9.91 -19.91
N VAL A 161 -10.54 10.55 -18.82
CA VAL A 161 -11.93 10.99 -18.66
C VAL A 161 -12.29 12.15 -19.58
N ARG A 162 -11.37 13.09 -19.83
CA ARG A 162 -11.57 14.16 -20.82
C ARG A 162 -11.73 13.62 -22.23
N LEU A 163 -10.95 12.59 -22.60
CA LEU A 163 -11.11 11.90 -23.88
C LEU A 163 -12.50 11.26 -24.00
N LEU A 164 -12.97 10.59 -22.94
CA LEU A 164 -14.31 9.99 -22.92
C LEU A 164 -15.43 11.03 -23.01
N ASP A 165 -15.23 12.22 -22.44
CA ASP A 165 -16.23 13.30 -22.47
C ASP A 165 -16.39 13.93 -23.87
N GLY A 166 -15.32 13.88 -24.67
CA GLY A 166 -15.31 14.32 -26.06
C GLY A 166 -15.98 13.37 -27.04
N PHE A 167 -16.36 12.16 -26.61
CA PHE A 167 -17.06 11.22 -27.49
C PHE A 167 -18.54 11.60 -27.71
N PRO A 168 -19.06 11.38 -28.94
CA PRO A 168 -20.44 11.72 -29.28
C PRO A 168 -21.47 10.91 -28.48
N THR A 169 -21.11 9.70 -28.06
CA THR A 169 -21.92 8.86 -27.15
C THR A 169 -21.22 8.79 -25.81
N ARG A 170 -21.70 9.59 -24.85
CA ARG A 170 -21.13 9.64 -23.50
C ARG A 170 -21.53 8.41 -22.70
N PRO A 171 -20.58 7.70 -22.06
CA PRO A 171 -20.91 6.63 -21.15
C PRO A 171 -21.72 7.17 -19.96
N PRO A 172 -22.83 6.53 -19.55
CA PRO A 172 -23.64 6.98 -18.42
C PRO A 172 -22.83 7.01 -17.10
N GLN A 173 -21.87 6.08 -16.97
CA GLN A 173 -20.95 5.98 -15.84
C GLN A 173 -20.02 7.20 -15.71
N LEU A 174 -19.79 7.94 -16.81
CA LEU A 174 -18.92 9.11 -16.81
C LEU A 174 -19.44 10.20 -15.87
N ALA A 175 -20.76 10.40 -15.81
CA ALA A 175 -21.37 11.39 -14.95
C ALA A 175 -21.11 11.13 -13.46
N LEU A 176 -21.06 9.86 -13.05
CA LEU A 176 -20.77 9.46 -11.66
C LEU A 176 -19.32 9.76 -11.27
N VAL A 177 -18.39 9.58 -12.21
CA VAL A 177 -16.95 9.72 -11.94
C VAL A 177 -16.49 11.18 -12.00
N LYS A 178 -17.15 12.04 -12.79
CA LYS A 178 -16.72 13.44 -13.00
C LYS A 178 -16.53 14.22 -11.70
N ASN A 179 -17.45 14.09 -10.75
CA ASN A 179 -17.37 14.79 -9.46
C ASN A 179 -16.17 14.31 -8.64
N HIS A 180 -15.92 12.99 -8.60
CA HIS A 180 -14.75 12.45 -7.92
C HIS A 180 -13.44 12.89 -8.59
N ILE A 181 -13.43 12.99 -9.92
CA ILE A 181 -12.25 13.43 -10.67
C ILE A 181 -11.94 14.90 -10.43
N SER A 182 -12.93 15.79 -10.37
CA SER A 182 -12.64 17.20 -10.06
C SER A 182 -12.05 17.34 -8.66
N LEU A 183 -12.59 16.62 -7.67
CA LEU A 183 -12.04 16.61 -6.31
C LEU A 183 -10.62 16.06 -6.26
N LEU A 184 -10.33 15.00 -7.02
CA LEU A 184 -8.99 14.43 -7.15
C LEU A 184 -8.02 15.38 -7.84
N GLU A 185 -8.45 16.05 -8.91
CA GLU A 185 -7.65 17.03 -9.64
C GLU A 185 -7.30 18.23 -8.76
N ASP A 186 -8.26 18.76 -8.00
CA ASP A 186 -8.05 19.87 -7.07
C ASP A 186 -7.11 19.48 -5.93
N ALA A 187 -7.34 18.31 -5.31
CA ALA A 187 -6.49 17.80 -4.24
C ALA A 187 -5.06 17.54 -4.73
N PHE A 188 -4.91 16.99 -5.93
CA PHE A 188 -3.59 16.73 -6.51
C PHE A 188 -2.86 18.02 -6.89
N THR A 189 -3.54 18.98 -7.50
CA THR A 189 -2.98 20.30 -7.79
C THR A 189 -2.47 20.98 -6.52
N ARG A 190 -3.25 20.92 -5.43
CA ARG A 190 -2.81 21.41 -4.12
C ARG A 190 -1.57 20.68 -3.61
N LEU A 191 -1.52 19.35 -3.75
CA LEU A 191 -0.35 18.56 -3.36
C LEU A 191 0.91 18.97 -4.14
N GLU A 192 0.79 19.18 -5.45
CA GLU A 192 1.90 19.57 -6.34
C GLU A 192 2.35 21.03 -6.10
N SER A 193 1.47 21.87 -5.56
CA SER A 193 1.82 23.26 -5.20
C SER A 193 2.60 23.38 -3.87
N LEU A 194 2.65 22.31 -3.07
CA LEU A 194 3.40 22.31 -1.82
C LEU A 194 4.91 22.28 -2.07
N SER A 195 5.67 22.87 -1.15
CA SER A 195 7.11 22.66 -1.09
C SER A 195 7.42 21.19 -0.77
N TYR A 196 8.62 20.72 -1.11
CA TYR A 196 9.05 19.36 -0.77
C TYR A 196 8.93 19.08 0.75
N VAL A 197 9.21 20.08 1.59
CA VAL A 197 9.13 19.96 3.06
C VAL A 197 7.67 19.83 3.51
N ASP A 198 6.78 20.65 2.96
CA ASP A 198 5.35 20.64 3.31
C ASP A 198 4.63 19.39 2.81
N ALA A 199 5.02 18.91 1.63
CA ALA A 199 4.53 17.67 1.06
C ALA A 199 4.93 16.43 1.91
N HIS A 200 5.98 16.54 2.72
CA HIS A 200 6.46 15.53 3.67
C HIS A 200 6.08 15.82 5.13
N SER A 201 5.25 16.83 5.39
CA SER A 201 4.76 17.17 6.72
C SER A 201 3.24 17.05 6.79
N GLU A 202 2.62 17.58 7.85
CA GLU A 202 1.19 17.47 8.13
C GLU A 202 0.27 17.96 6.99
N PRO A 203 0.51 19.10 6.33
CA PRO A 203 -0.31 19.55 5.22
C PRO A 203 -0.34 18.54 4.07
N GLY A 204 0.82 17.96 3.72
CA GLY A 204 0.92 16.88 2.74
C GLY A 204 0.13 15.64 3.16
N ARG A 205 0.18 15.26 4.45
CA ARG A 205 -0.60 14.11 4.98
C ARG A 205 -2.10 14.30 4.82
N GLN A 206 -2.61 15.49 5.13
CA GLN A 206 -4.04 15.79 5.00
C GLN A 206 -4.52 15.75 3.54
N ILE A 207 -3.70 16.22 2.60
CA ILE A 207 -4.04 16.15 1.17
C ILE A 207 -3.95 14.71 0.65
N LEU A 208 -2.93 13.94 1.06
CA LEU A 208 -2.86 12.52 0.69
C LEU A 208 -4.07 11.73 1.21
N LYS A 209 -4.52 12.04 2.43
CA LYS A 209 -5.74 11.46 3.00
C LYS A 209 -6.95 11.73 2.12
N SER A 210 -7.19 12.99 1.72
CA SER A 210 -8.34 13.32 0.88
C SER A 210 -8.27 12.66 -0.50
N ILE A 211 -7.06 12.53 -1.07
CA ILE A 211 -6.84 11.80 -2.33
C ILE A 211 -7.21 10.32 -2.16
N LEU A 212 -6.73 9.64 -1.12
CA LEU A 212 -7.02 8.22 -0.90
C LEU A 212 -8.52 7.96 -0.71
N LEU A 213 -9.19 8.78 0.12
CA LEU A 213 -10.65 8.70 0.33
C LEU A 213 -11.41 8.89 -0.99
N SER A 214 -10.99 9.86 -1.81
CA SER A 214 -11.64 10.15 -3.09
C SER A 214 -11.44 9.01 -4.10
N ILE A 215 -10.26 8.36 -4.10
CA ILE A 215 -9.99 7.18 -4.93
C ILE A 215 -10.88 6.01 -4.50
N GLU A 216 -11.01 5.73 -3.21
CA GLU A 216 -11.85 4.65 -2.70
C GLU A 216 -13.32 4.86 -3.10
N GLN A 217 -13.88 6.04 -2.84
CA GLN A 217 -15.26 6.38 -3.20
C GLN A 217 -15.52 6.27 -4.71
N MET A 218 -14.55 6.68 -5.53
CA MET A 218 -14.61 6.54 -6.98
C MET A 218 -14.62 5.07 -7.42
N LEU A 219 -13.75 4.23 -6.83
CA LEU A 219 -13.66 2.81 -7.16
C LEU A 219 -14.87 2.01 -6.64
N ALA A 220 -15.50 2.45 -5.54
CA ALA A 220 -16.72 1.85 -5.02
C ALA A 220 -17.94 2.12 -5.91
N SER A 221 -18.00 3.29 -6.55
CA SER A 221 -19.12 3.69 -7.40
C SER A 221 -18.96 3.28 -8.86
N THR A 222 -17.74 3.06 -9.35
CA THR A 222 -17.48 2.82 -10.79
C THR A 222 -16.39 1.81 -11.08
N ASP A 223 -16.63 0.93 -12.05
CA ASP A 223 -15.59 0.10 -12.66
C ASP A 223 -14.74 0.93 -13.63
N ILE A 224 -13.71 1.57 -13.08
CA ILE A 224 -12.74 2.39 -13.82
C ILE A 224 -12.02 1.57 -14.92
N LYS A 225 -11.81 0.27 -14.72
CA LYS A 225 -11.15 -0.56 -15.74
C LYS A 225 -12.02 -0.69 -16.98
N THR A 226 -13.31 -0.95 -16.80
CA THR A 226 -14.27 -1.05 -17.90
C THR A 226 -14.47 0.31 -18.56
N LEU A 227 -14.62 1.39 -17.78
CA LEU A 227 -14.79 2.75 -18.29
C LEU A 227 -13.60 3.19 -19.16
N LEU A 228 -12.37 3.04 -18.66
CA LEU A 228 -11.17 3.42 -19.41
C LEU A 228 -10.88 2.48 -20.59
N GLY A 229 -11.46 1.28 -20.60
CA GLY A 229 -11.41 0.32 -21.70
C GLY A 229 -12.27 0.70 -22.90
N LEU A 230 -13.20 1.65 -22.75
CA LEU A 230 -14.00 2.21 -23.85
C LEU A 230 -13.17 3.14 -24.75
N ILE A 231 -12.01 3.60 -24.29
CA ILE A 231 -11.15 4.49 -25.06
C ILE A 231 -10.52 3.71 -26.22
N PRO A 232 -10.67 4.18 -27.47
CA PRO A 232 -10.13 3.53 -28.65
C PRO A 232 -8.61 3.30 -28.58
N LYS A 233 -8.17 2.11 -29.03
CA LYS A 233 -6.76 1.67 -28.98
C LYS A 233 -5.83 2.43 -29.95
N ASN A 234 -6.39 3.21 -30.86
CA ASN A 234 -5.63 4.01 -31.82
C ASN A 234 -5.10 5.32 -31.22
N ILE A 235 -5.45 5.66 -29.97
CA ILE A 235 -4.87 6.80 -29.26
C ILE A 235 -3.51 6.37 -28.69
N PRO A 236 -2.37 6.95 -29.15
CA PRO A 236 -1.03 6.46 -28.78
C PRO A 236 -0.74 6.50 -27.27
N ALA A 237 -1.28 7.50 -26.57
CA ALA A 237 -1.16 7.61 -25.11
C ALA A 237 -2.05 6.60 -24.34
N TRP A 238 -2.97 5.94 -25.03
CA TRP A 238 -4.02 5.11 -24.45
C TRP A 238 -4.12 3.72 -25.09
N SER A 239 -3.20 2.84 -24.72
CA SER A 239 -3.29 1.42 -25.02
C SER A 239 -4.06 0.66 -23.94
N GLY A 240 -4.58 -0.54 -24.26
CA GLY A 240 -5.23 -1.39 -23.24
C GLY A 240 -4.33 -1.72 -22.04
N ILE A 241 -3.01 -1.81 -22.27
CA ILE A 241 -2.00 -1.99 -21.22
C ILE A 241 -1.92 -0.75 -20.33
N ALA A 242 -1.96 0.45 -20.92
CA ALA A 242 -1.93 1.72 -20.21
C ALA A 242 -3.15 1.91 -19.29
N SER A 243 -4.35 1.54 -19.74
CA SER A 243 -5.59 1.60 -18.96
C SER A 243 -5.56 0.59 -17.81
N GLN A 244 -5.13 -0.64 -18.09
CA GLN A 244 -5.02 -1.68 -17.06
C GLN A 244 -3.98 -1.33 -15.99
N SER A 245 -2.84 -0.77 -16.39
CA SER A 245 -1.82 -0.29 -15.45
C SER A 245 -2.33 0.84 -14.56
N LEU A 246 -3.13 1.78 -15.12
CA LEU A 246 -3.74 2.85 -14.35
C LEU A 246 -4.73 2.29 -13.32
N ALA A 247 -5.67 1.43 -13.75
CA ALA A 247 -6.64 0.80 -12.85
C ALA A 247 -5.97 0.00 -11.72
N ARG A 248 -4.91 -0.76 -12.02
CA ARG A 248 -4.12 -1.46 -10.99
C ARG A 248 -3.46 -0.48 -10.01
N SER A 249 -2.95 0.64 -10.50
CA SER A 249 -2.28 1.62 -9.65
C SER A 249 -3.26 2.32 -8.71
N LEU A 250 -4.48 2.64 -9.18
CA LEU A 250 -5.56 3.18 -8.35
C LEU A 250 -6.00 2.16 -7.29
N LYS A 251 -6.20 0.89 -7.68
CA LYS A 251 -6.51 -0.19 -6.72
C LYS A 251 -5.42 -0.34 -5.66
N SER A 252 -4.16 -0.22 -6.05
CA SER A 252 -3.04 -0.28 -5.10
C SER A 252 -2.90 0.98 -4.23
N LEU A 253 -3.56 2.09 -4.56
CA LEU A 253 -3.69 3.23 -3.64
C LEU A 253 -4.87 3.00 -2.67
N ALA A 254 -5.99 2.48 -3.15
CA ALA A 254 -7.15 2.15 -2.29
C ALA A 254 -6.84 1.07 -1.25
N GLN A 255 -5.91 0.14 -1.54
CA GLN A 255 -5.55 -0.96 -0.63
C GLN A 255 -5.10 -0.50 0.77
N TYR A 256 -4.61 0.74 0.92
CA TYR A 256 -4.22 1.28 2.24
C TYR A 256 -5.43 1.46 3.15
N GLN A 257 -6.54 1.90 2.57
CA GLN A 257 -7.78 2.08 3.28
C GLN A 257 -8.49 0.74 3.53
N ASP A 258 -8.46 -0.17 2.55
CA ASP A 258 -8.94 -1.55 2.74
C ASP A 258 -8.22 -2.25 3.90
N ALA A 259 -6.89 -2.14 3.95
CA ALA A 259 -6.07 -2.69 5.02
C ALA A 259 -6.38 -2.04 6.37
N ALA A 260 -6.52 -0.71 6.41
CA ALA A 260 -6.88 0.03 7.62
C ALA A 260 -8.26 -0.41 8.15
N HIS A 261 -9.29 -0.42 7.31
CA HIS A 261 -10.64 -0.86 7.66
C HIS A 261 -10.68 -2.34 8.06
N TYR A 262 -9.88 -3.20 7.44
CA TYR A 262 -9.79 -4.60 7.83
C TYR A 262 -9.20 -4.73 9.25
N LEU A 263 -8.08 -4.07 9.53
CA LEU A 263 -7.44 -4.11 10.84
C LEU A 263 -8.32 -3.51 11.93
N LEU A 264 -8.96 -2.37 11.68
CA LEU A 264 -9.92 -1.76 12.62
C LEU A 264 -11.07 -2.71 12.96
N ARG A 265 -11.74 -3.26 11.93
CA ARG A 265 -12.84 -4.21 12.13
C ARG A 265 -12.39 -5.45 12.90
N ARG A 266 -11.18 -5.93 12.64
CA ARG A 266 -10.63 -7.09 13.34
C ARG A 266 -10.30 -6.75 14.79
N ALA A 267 -9.64 -5.61 15.02
CA ALA A 267 -9.24 -5.16 16.34
C ALA A 267 -10.45 -4.92 17.27
N CYS A 268 -11.55 -4.40 16.74
CA CYS A 268 -12.79 -4.22 17.52
C CYS A 268 -13.48 -5.55 17.87
N ARG A 269 -13.25 -6.62 17.11
CA ARG A 269 -13.92 -7.93 17.30
C ARG A 269 -13.10 -8.91 18.11
N ASP A 270 -11.78 -8.85 17.98
CA ASP A 270 -10.87 -9.85 18.50
C ASP A 270 -10.01 -9.28 19.63
N PRO A 271 -10.15 -9.79 20.88
CA PRO A 271 -9.37 -9.33 22.02
C PRO A 271 -7.85 -9.47 21.85
N THR A 272 -7.37 -10.32 20.93
CA THR A 272 -5.93 -10.48 20.66
C THR A 272 -5.26 -9.20 20.17
N PHE A 273 -6.03 -8.26 19.61
CA PHE A 273 -5.52 -6.97 19.12
C PHE A 273 -5.37 -5.91 20.23
N ARG A 274 -5.75 -6.22 21.47
CA ARG A 274 -5.62 -5.28 22.60
C ARG A 274 -4.17 -5.07 23.04
N HIS A 275 -3.29 -6.00 22.71
CA HIS A 275 -1.87 -5.90 23.00
C HIS A 275 -1.07 -6.29 21.76
N LEU A 276 -0.64 -5.28 21.02
CA LEU A 276 0.20 -5.38 19.84
C LEU A 276 1.63 -5.03 20.21
N ARG A 277 2.53 -6.00 20.07
CA ARG A 277 3.97 -5.77 20.28
C ARG A 277 4.69 -5.78 18.94
N ILE A 278 5.62 -4.83 18.76
CA ILE A 278 6.47 -4.77 17.58
C ILE A 278 7.89 -5.18 17.98
N ALA A 279 8.46 -6.16 17.30
CA ALA A 279 9.85 -6.57 17.47
C ALA A 279 10.58 -6.56 16.13
N ASP A 280 11.86 -6.23 16.18
CA ASP A 280 12.82 -6.42 15.11
C ASP A 280 13.40 -7.84 15.15
N VAL A 281 13.70 -8.37 13.96
CA VAL A 281 14.47 -9.62 13.77
C VAL A 281 15.93 -9.27 13.50
#